data_AF-A0A1Y2I176-F1
#
_entry.id   AF-A0A1Y2I176-F1
#
_cell.length_a   1.000
_cell.length_b   1.000
_cell.length_c   1.000
_cell.angle_alpha   90.00
_cell.angle_beta   90.00
_cell.angle_gamma   90.00
#
_symmetry.space_group_name_H-M   'P 1'
#
loop_
_entity.id
_entity.type
_entity.pdbx_description
1 polymer ?
#
loop_
_entity_poly.entity_id
_entity_poly.type
_entity_poly.pdbx_seq_one_letter_code
_entity_poly.pdbx_strand_id
1 'polypeptide(L)'
;MSTDTPASLIPPEIWIRVMPLVHKSSITRVLSSSAFFASLSRSAIVHTKWTEICIFESIRIPQDVSFQFKMPGRPVDHHIARLLKALLPIALLPGGRPCFASLIAPANPKPDPIFTSAYIDWLFKKGGPLYVASPLPRQRLEEKLVDFVTRKGKSVYHDPLNVDQTKRDSRWMPIPDALLLLMYSIRSGQPTLLARILPHVLRLIPKDTSLSSRIWSHYLLDNRRKVVYSLVTDLDASQQDSLSFSMFLYWLVAIEWSAPMLAAVDSKLGERALFLDMFFNKNDGFFLFLLTKTAPLWEEPRRVVEVIRYLQLGRKPMVVIAALMLGLFVSTVLTLIGVVLAAVAARVSRLRTG
;
A
#
# COMPACT_ATOMS: atom_id res chain seq x y z
N MET A 1 37.95 -23.95 -0.71
CA MET A 1 38.02 -23.03 0.45
C MET A 1 36.61 -22.95 1.01
N SER A 2 36.34 -23.53 2.18
CA SER A 2 35.00 -23.47 2.76
C SER A 2 34.77 -22.05 3.28
N THR A 3 33.75 -21.39 2.76
CA THR A 3 33.28 -20.08 3.23
C THR A 3 32.30 -20.30 4.37
N ASP A 4 32.78 -20.97 5.43
CA ASP A 4 31.99 -21.15 6.64
C ASP A 4 32.03 -19.86 7.44
N THR A 5 31.21 -18.91 7.00
CA THR A 5 30.90 -17.74 7.82
C THR A 5 30.14 -18.21 9.06
N PRO A 6 30.25 -17.55 10.22
CA PRO A 6 29.44 -17.86 11.40
C PRO A 6 27.93 -17.91 11.10
N ALA A 7 27.50 -17.28 10.00
CA ALA A 7 26.13 -17.32 9.51
C ALA A 7 25.71 -18.62 8.83
N SER A 8 26.62 -19.39 8.22
CA SER A 8 26.33 -20.70 7.64
C SER A 8 26.19 -21.81 8.68
N LEU A 9 26.64 -21.56 9.92
CA LEU A 9 26.60 -22.54 11.03
C LEU A 9 25.29 -22.50 11.83
N ILE A 10 24.49 -21.44 11.67
CA ILE A 10 23.25 -21.27 12.40
C ILE A 10 22.09 -21.77 11.52
N PRO A 11 21.28 -22.74 11.99
CA PRO A 11 20.09 -23.19 11.28
C PRO A 11 19.20 -21.99 10.88
N PRO A 12 18.68 -21.94 9.63
CA PRO A 12 17.82 -20.85 9.16
C PRO A 12 16.65 -20.52 10.10
N GLU A 13 16.18 -21.51 10.85
CA GLU A 13 15.13 -21.42 11.87
C GLU A 13 15.51 -20.49 13.02
N ILE A 14 16.79 -20.51 13.43
CA ILE A 14 17.34 -19.66 14.48
C ILE A 14 17.57 -18.24 13.96
N TRP A 15 17.94 -18.08 12.68
CA TRP A 15 18.06 -16.77 12.02
C TRP A 15 16.75 -15.98 12.07
N ILE A 16 15.59 -16.63 11.88
CA ILE A 16 14.28 -15.97 11.95
C ILE A 16 13.96 -15.42 13.33
N ARG A 17 14.38 -16.13 14.38
CA ARG A 17 14.04 -15.75 15.75
C ARG A 17 15.00 -14.72 16.32
N VAL A 18 16.27 -14.81 15.96
CA VAL A 18 17.33 -13.98 16.56
C VAL A 18 17.51 -12.66 15.81
N MET A 19 17.55 -12.64 14.49
CA MET A 19 17.94 -11.42 13.76
C MET A 19 16.89 -10.28 13.73
N PRO A 20 15.58 -10.54 13.68
CA PRO A 20 14.59 -9.48 13.84
C PRO A 20 14.68 -8.78 15.20
N LEU A 21 15.25 -9.45 16.22
CA LEU A 21 15.51 -8.88 17.54
C LEU A 21 16.77 -7.99 17.57
N VAL A 22 17.65 -8.09 16.56
CA VAL A 22 18.96 -7.42 16.56
C VAL A 22 18.97 -6.15 15.70
N HIS A 23 18.22 -6.07 14.58
CA HIS A 23 18.15 -4.83 13.79
C HIS A 23 16.95 -4.75 12.81
N LYS A 24 16.37 -3.55 12.62
CA LYS A 24 15.25 -3.30 11.68
C LYS A 24 15.59 -3.61 10.22
N SER A 25 16.82 -3.32 9.79
CA SER A 25 17.31 -3.67 8.43
C SER A 25 17.55 -5.17 8.23
N SER A 26 17.60 -5.93 9.32
CA SER A 26 17.74 -7.39 9.26
C SER A 26 16.42 -8.08 8.95
N ILE A 27 15.27 -7.44 9.13
CA ILE A 27 13.95 -8.03 8.83
C ILE A 27 13.87 -8.41 7.35
N THR A 28 14.22 -7.51 6.43
CA THR A 28 14.20 -7.83 4.99
C THR A 28 15.17 -8.95 4.66
N ARG A 29 16.38 -8.94 5.24
CA ARG A 29 17.39 -9.99 5.02
C ARG A 29 16.89 -11.35 5.55
N VAL A 30 16.36 -11.39 6.76
CA VAL A 30 15.78 -12.59 7.37
C VAL A 30 14.64 -13.12 6.53
N LEU A 31 13.66 -12.28 6.22
CA LEU A 31 12.50 -12.70 5.43
C LEU A 31 12.91 -13.17 4.04
N SER A 32 13.90 -12.54 3.40
CA SER A 32 14.44 -12.97 2.11
C SER A 32 15.14 -14.33 2.20
N SER A 33 15.99 -14.53 3.21
CA SER A 33 16.66 -15.81 3.44
C SER A 33 15.65 -16.90 3.76
N SER A 34 14.65 -16.60 4.59
CA SER A 34 13.59 -17.54 4.96
C SER A 34 12.68 -17.88 3.79
N ALA A 35 12.33 -16.91 2.93
CA ALA A 35 11.60 -17.15 1.70
C ALA A 35 12.42 -18.04 0.74
N PHE A 36 13.73 -17.79 0.64
CA PHE A 36 14.65 -18.63 -0.12
C PHE A 36 14.72 -20.06 0.43
N PHE A 37 14.94 -20.25 1.74
CA PHE A 37 14.99 -21.58 2.35
C PHE A 37 13.64 -22.31 2.28
N ALA A 38 12.52 -21.59 2.45
CA ALA A 38 11.20 -22.14 2.22
C ALA A 38 11.09 -22.64 0.79
N SER A 39 11.51 -21.85 -0.21
CA SER A 39 11.44 -22.27 -1.63
C SER A 39 12.26 -23.51 -1.98
N LEU A 40 13.30 -23.83 -1.19
CA LEU A 40 14.10 -25.04 -1.34
C LEU A 40 13.44 -26.30 -0.75
N SER A 41 12.42 -26.13 0.11
CA SER A 41 11.66 -27.25 0.63
C SER A 41 10.75 -27.83 -0.47
N ARG A 42 10.50 -29.15 -0.44
CA ARG A 42 9.50 -29.79 -1.30
C ARG A 42 8.15 -29.98 -0.58
N SER A 43 8.08 -29.68 0.71
CA SER A 43 6.91 -29.94 1.54
C SER A 43 6.04 -28.70 1.68
N ALA A 44 4.82 -28.75 1.13
CA ALA A 44 3.85 -27.66 1.24
C ALA A 44 3.56 -27.26 2.70
N ILE A 45 3.59 -28.23 3.63
CA ILE A 45 3.37 -27.99 5.06
C ILE A 45 4.50 -27.13 5.65
N VAL A 46 5.75 -27.42 5.25
CA VAL A 46 6.92 -26.66 5.69
C VAL A 46 6.84 -25.23 5.15
N HIS A 47 6.51 -25.01 3.88
CA HIS A 47 6.34 -23.66 3.32
C HIS A 47 5.28 -22.85 4.06
N THR A 48 4.12 -23.47 4.35
CA THR A 48 3.05 -22.81 5.09
C THR A 48 3.52 -22.43 6.49
N LYS A 49 4.18 -23.33 7.22
CA LYS A 49 4.67 -23.04 8.57
C LYS A 49 5.77 -22.00 8.62
N TRP A 50 6.71 -22.05 7.68
CA TRP A 50 7.75 -21.05 7.56
C TRP A 50 7.18 -19.66 7.26
N THR A 51 6.25 -19.59 6.32
CA THR A 51 5.51 -18.37 6.00
C THR A 51 4.78 -17.84 7.22
N GLU A 52 4.08 -18.71 7.95
CA GLU A 52 3.33 -18.30 9.13
C GLU A 52 4.24 -17.71 10.21
N ILE A 53 5.40 -18.33 10.46
CA ILE A 53 6.37 -17.84 11.43
C ILE A 53 6.93 -16.48 10.99
N CYS A 54 7.33 -16.35 9.72
CA CYS A 54 7.93 -15.12 9.18
C CYS A 54 6.95 -13.93 9.11
N ILE A 55 5.67 -14.20 8.89
CA ILE A 55 4.67 -13.15 8.73
C ILE A 55 3.99 -12.82 10.06
N PHE A 56 3.73 -13.83 10.89
CA PHE A 56 2.90 -13.66 12.08
C PHE A 56 3.65 -13.81 13.41
N GLU A 57 4.85 -14.41 13.46
CA GLU A 57 5.59 -14.62 14.73
C GLU A 57 6.85 -13.77 14.86
N SER A 58 7.58 -13.52 13.78
CA SER A 58 8.83 -12.74 13.81
C SER A 58 8.63 -11.23 13.93
N ILE A 59 7.40 -10.74 13.79
CA ILE A 59 7.07 -9.31 13.82
C ILE A 59 6.56 -8.92 15.22
N ARG A 60 7.38 -9.16 16.25
CA ARG A 60 7.27 -8.37 17.48
C ARG A 60 7.94 -7.03 17.20
N ILE A 61 7.21 -6.12 16.53
CA ILE A 61 7.71 -4.75 16.34
C ILE A 61 7.96 -4.17 17.75
N PRO A 62 9.18 -3.69 18.04
CA PRO A 62 9.47 -3.06 19.32
C PRO A 62 8.41 -1.99 19.61
N GLN A 63 7.88 -1.95 20.83
CA GLN A 63 6.82 -1.02 21.22
C GLN A 63 7.21 0.45 20.91
N ASP A 64 8.49 0.76 20.86
CA ASP A 64 9.03 2.08 20.56
C ASP A 64 8.72 2.53 19.12
N VAL A 65 8.58 1.60 18.16
CA VAL A 65 8.15 1.92 16.79
C VAL A 65 6.63 2.14 16.73
N SER A 66 5.86 1.57 17.65
CA SER A 66 4.40 1.78 17.73
C SER A 66 4.02 3.25 17.97
N PHE A 67 4.90 4.03 18.61
CA PHE A 67 4.70 5.47 18.80
C PHE A 67 4.67 6.26 17.49
N GLN A 68 5.36 5.80 16.45
CA GLN A 68 5.35 6.44 15.12
C GLN A 68 4.17 6.01 14.24
N PHE A 69 3.44 4.96 14.63
CA PHE A 69 2.24 4.48 13.96
C PHE A 69 0.94 4.99 14.61
N LYS A 70 1.01 5.99 15.52
CA LYS A 70 -0.16 6.69 16.07
C LYS A 70 -0.84 7.53 14.99
N MET A 71 -1.53 6.82 14.12
CA MET A 71 -2.46 7.35 13.14
C MET A 71 -3.71 7.91 13.85
N PRO A 72 -4.21 9.09 13.46
CA PRO A 72 -5.52 9.54 13.89
C PRO A 72 -6.58 8.56 13.34
N GLY A 73 -7.21 7.81 14.24
CA GLY A 73 -8.02 6.62 13.94
C GLY A 73 -7.18 5.35 14.13
N ARG A 74 -7.56 4.51 15.10
CA ARG A 74 -6.79 3.31 15.47
C ARG A 74 -6.54 2.45 14.22
N PRO A 75 -5.29 2.23 13.80
CA PRO A 75 -5.00 1.40 12.63
C PRO A 75 -5.52 -0.01 12.87
N VAL A 76 -5.97 -0.69 11.81
CA VAL A 76 -6.28 -2.11 11.88
C VAL A 76 -4.98 -2.81 12.24
N ASP A 77 -4.95 -3.43 13.41
CA ASP A 77 -3.75 -4.01 14.02
C ASP A 77 -3.50 -5.42 13.42
N HIS A 78 -3.49 -5.50 12.09
CA HIS A 78 -3.34 -6.74 11.33
C HIS A 78 -1.86 -7.04 11.08
N HIS A 79 -1.41 -8.26 11.38
CA HIS A 79 0.00 -8.66 11.26
C HIS A 79 0.55 -8.45 9.85
N ILE A 80 -0.22 -8.83 8.82
CA ILE A 80 0.17 -8.63 7.42
C ILE A 80 0.24 -7.15 7.09
N ALA A 81 -0.72 -6.33 7.55
CA ALA A 81 -0.64 -4.89 7.32
C ALA A 81 0.62 -4.28 7.97
N ARG A 82 1.02 -4.75 9.17
CA ARG A 82 2.26 -4.32 9.83
C ARG A 82 3.50 -4.74 9.03
N LEU A 83 3.55 -5.99 8.57
CA LEU A 83 4.64 -6.49 7.73
C LEU A 83 4.79 -5.66 6.46
N LEU A 84 3.70 -5.53 5.70
CA LEU A 84 3.70 -4.85 4.41
C LEU A 84 4.13 -3.39 4.58
N LYS A 85 3.67 -2.71 5.64
CA LYS A 85 4.13 -1.36 6.00
C LYS A 85 5.63 -1.29 6.28
N ALA A 86 6.18 -2.27 6.98
CA ALA A 86 7.61 -2.33 7.27
C ALA A 86 8.47 -2.55 6.02
N LEU A 87 7.90 -3.18 4.98
CA LEU A 87 8.54 -3.42 3.69
C LEU A 87 8.38 -2.26 2.70
N LEU A 88 7.51 -1.29 2.97
CA LEU A 88 7.36 -0.14 2.09
C LEU A 88 8.60 0.78 2.16
N PRO A 89 8.97 1.43 1.05
CA PRO A 89 10.03 2.44 1.06
C PRO A 89 9.78 3.52 2.12
N ILE A 90 10.80 3.82 2.91
CA ILE A 90 10.78 4.91 3.90
C ILE A 90 11.49 6.10 3.28
N ALA A 91 10.78 7.22 3.16
CA ALA A 91 11.40 8.51 2.85
C ALA A 91 11.79 9.21 4.15
N LEU A 92 12.89 9.94 4.15
CA LEU A 92 13.26 10.82 5.27
C LEU A 92 12.81 12.24 4.92
N LEU A 93 12.00 12.87 5.77
CA LEU A 93 11.65 14.28 5.64
C LEU A 93 12.87 15.16 5.97
N PRO A 94 12.87 16.44 5.52
CA PRO A 94 13.81 17.44 6.02
C PRO A 94 13.86 17.43 7.55
N GLY A 95 15.05 17.22 8.13
CA GLY A 95 15.23 17.00 9.57
C GLY A 95 15.30 15.53 10.01
N GLY A 96 15.45 14.59 9.07
CA GLY A 96 15.76 13.18 9.35
C GLY A 96 14.60 12.37 9.94
N ARG A 97 13.38 12.93 9.97
CA ARG A 97 12.20 12.22 10.46
C ARG A 97 11.73 11.22 9.40
N PRO A 98 11.64 9.92 9.70
CA PRO A 98 11.09 8.96 8.75
C PRO A 98 9.62 9.26 8.50
N CYS A 99 9.29 9.54 7.23
CA CYS A 99 7.94 9.48 6.71
C CYS A 99 7.79 8.14 6.03
N PHE A 100 7.13 7.22 6.73
CA PHE A 100 6.65 6.01 6.09
C PHE A 100 5.63 6.41 5.04
N ALA A 101 5.77 5.83 3.84
CA ALA A 101 5.22 6.33 2.58
C ALA A 101 5.92 7.62 2.13
N SER A 102 6.93 7.45 1.27
CA SER A 102 7.14 8.42 0.18
C SER A 102 5.75 8.75 -0.39
N LEU A 103 5.49 10.02 -0.60
CA LEU A 103 4.14 10.51 -0.87
C LEU A 103 3.51 9.85 -2.11
N ILE A 104 4.35 9.30 -2.99
CA ILE A 104 4.05 8.49 -4.18
C ILE A 104 4.92 7.22 -4.23
N ALA A 105 4.50 6.20 -4.98
CA ALA A 105 5.26 4.96 -5.19
C ALA A 105 6.60 5.25 -5.89
N PRO A 106 7.66 4.44 -5.66
CA PRO A 106 8.96 4.66 -6.29
C PRO A 106 8.86 4.52 -7.82
N ALA A 107 9.57 5.38 -8.56
CA ALA A 107 9.61 5.34 -10.02
C ALA A 107 10.34 4.08 -10.52
N ASN A 108 11.41 3.70 -9.82
CA ASN A 108 12.23 2.53 -10.10
C ASN A 108 12.09 1.53 -8.94
N PRO A 109 11.01 0.73 -8.90
CA PRO A 109 10.79 -0.26 -7.84
C PRO A 109 11.93 -1.28 -7.83
N LYS A 110 12.53 -1.52 -6.66
CA LYS A 110 13.44 -2.67 -6.49
C LYS A 110 12.61 -3.94 -6.36
N PRO A 111 12.96 -5.07 -7.02
CA PRO A 111 12.23 -6.32 -6.88
C PRO A 111 11.97 -6.70 -5.42
N ASP A 112 10.75 -7.13 -5.13
CA ASP A 112 10.40 -7.55 -3.77
C ASP A 112 11.10 -8.88 -3.43
N PRO A 113 11.86 -8.95 -2.32
CA PRO A 113 12.60 -10.16 -1.98
C PRO A 113 11.73 -11.27 -1.37
N ILE A 114 10.47 -11.00 -1.03
CA ILE A 114 9.54 -11.91 -0.35
C ILE A 114 8.37 -12.25 -1.27
N PHE A 115 7.70 -11.23 -1.81
CA PHE A 115 6.52 -11.36 -2.68
C PHE A 115 6.93 -11.58 -4.14
N THR A 116 7.60 -12.69 -4.39
CA THR A 116 7.92 -13.16 -5.74
C THR A 116 6.65 -13.65 -6.46
N SER A 117 6.68 -13.71 -7.80
CA SER A 117 5.53 -14.23 -8.57
C SER A 117 5.14 -15.65 -8.17
N ALA A 118 6.13 -16.54 -7.97
CA ALA A 118 5.88 -17.91 -7.54
C ALA A 118 5.20 -17.98 -6.14
N TYR A 119 5.59 -17.09 -5.23
CA TYR A 119 4.99 -17.01 -3.91
C TYR A 119 3.53 -16.51 -3.96
N ILE A 120 3.26 -15.50 -4.79
CA ILE A 120 1.88 -15.03 -5.02
C ILE A 120 1.02 -16.13 -5.65
N ASP A 121 1.53 -16.81 -6.67
CA ASP A 121 0.82 -17.91 -7.32
C ASP A 121 0.52 -19.02 -6.29
N TRP A 122 1.44 -19.31 -5.36
CA TRP A 122 1.22 -20.22 -4.24
C TRP A 122 0.16 -19.73 -3.24
N LEU A 123 0.12 -18.43 -2.92
CA LEU A 123 -0.88 -17.89 -1.99
C LEU A 123 -2.32 -18.10 -2.51
N PHE A 124 -2.51 -17.96 -3.83
CA PHE A 124 -3.81 -18.02 -4.47
C PHE A 124 -4.14 -19.36 -5.16
N LYS A 125 -3.23 -20.35 -5.16
CA LYS A 125 -3.51 -21.69 -5.71
C LYS A 125 -4.57 -22.42 -4.90
N LYS A 126 -5.23 -23.43 -5.49
CA LYS A 126 -6.21 -24.27 -4.75
C LYS A 126 -5.59 -24.85 -3.47
N GLY A 127 -6.21 -24.55 -2.33
CA GLY A 127 -5.72 -24.93 -1.00
C GLY A 127 -4.65 -23.99 -0.40
N GLY A 128 -4.30 -22.91 -1.10
CA GLY A 128 -3.44 -21.86 -0.59
C GLY A 128 -4.16 -20.94 0.40
N PRO A 129 -3.42 -20.14 1.21
CA PRO A 129 -4.00 -19.33 2.28
C PRO A 129 -5.00 -18.26 1.84
N LEU A 130 -4.85 -17.73 0.63
CA LEU A 130 -5.73 -16.69 0.06
C LEU A 130 -6.70 -17.24 -0.97
N TYR A 131 -6.75 -18.57 -1.15
CA TYR A 131 -7.65 -19.20 -2.07
C TYR A 131 -9.09 -19.16 -1.56
N VAL A 132 -9.97 -18.64 -2.40
CA VAL A 132 -11.42 -18.72 -2.20
C VAL A 132 -12.01 -19.38 -3.43
N ALA A 133 -12.72 -20.49 -3.22
CA ALA A 133 -13.23 -21.33 -4.31
C ALA A 133 -14.32 -20.65 -5.13
N SER A 134 -15.17 -19.86 -4.49
CA SER A 134 -16.28 -19.14 -5.11
C SER A 134 -16.31 -17.70 -4.62
N PRO A 135 -16.65 -16.73 -5.50
CA PRO A 135 -16.93 -15.36 -5.07
C PRO A 135 -17.96 -15.36 -3.94
N LEU A 136 -17.79 -14.48 -2.95
CA LEU A 136 -18.81 -14.31 -1.92
C LEU A 136 -19.98 -13.50 -2.49
N PRO A 137 -21.23 -13.79 -2.09
CA PRO A 137 -22.34 -12.88 -2.32
C PRO A 137 -21.99 -11.50 -1.80
N ARG A 138 -22.38 -10.45 -2.53
CA ARG A 138 -22.06 -9.05 -2.22
C ARG A 138 -22.28 -8.73 -0.73
N GLN A 139 -23.46 -9.01 -0.20
CA GLN A 139 -23.78 -8.75 1.21
C GLN A 139 -22.76 -9.38 2.18
N ARG A 140 -22.38 -10.65 1.98
CA ARG A 140 -21.38 -11.33 2.84
C ARG A 140 -19.98 -10.77 2.67
N LEU A 141 -19.63 -10.32 1.46
CA LEU A 141 -18.36 -9.65 1.22
C LEU A 141 -18.32 -8.33 2.00
N GLU A 142 -19.36 -7.50 1.86
CA GLU A 142 -19.47 -6.21 2.56
C GLU A 142 -19.43 -6.41 4.08
N GLU A 143 -20.20 -7.36 4.63
CA GLU A 143 -20.17 -7.73 6.05
C GLU A 143 -18.75 -8.08 6.51
N LYS A 144 -18.01 -8.93 5.78
CA LYS A 144 -16.63 -9.29 6.13
C LYS A 144 -15.68 -8.11 6.07
N LEU A 145 -15.84 -7.23 5.08
CA LEU A 145 -14.98 -6.06 4.92
C LEU A 145 -15.27 -5.01 6.00
N VAL A 146 -16.53 -4.82 6.38
CA VAL A 146 -16.94 -3.93 7.47
C VAL A 146 -16.48 -4.51 8.80
N ASP A 147 -16.68 -5.80 9.04
CA ASP A 147 -16.26 -6.51 10.25
C ASP A 147 -14.74 -6.43 10.46
N PHE A 148 -13.94 -6.59 9.40
CA PHE A 148 -12.49 -6.36 9.47
C PHE A 148 -12.12 -4.95 9.94
N VAL A 149 -12.88 -3.94 9.52
CA VAL A 149 -12.68 -2.54 9.89
C VAL A 149 -13.19 -2.24 11.31
N THR A 150 -14.32 -2.83 11.70
CA THR A 150 -15.02 -2.53 12.95
C THR A 150 -14.59 -3.39 14.12
N ARG A 151 -13.92 -4.54 13.89
CA ARG A 151 -13.21 -5.33 14.91
C ARG A 151 -12.06 -4.50 15.49
N LYS A 152 -12.45 -3.55 16.33
CA LYS A 152 -11.59 -2.67 17.12
C LYS A 152 -10.79 -3.53 18.08
N GLY A 153 -9.52 -3.80 17.77
CA GLY A 153 -8.50 -4.12 18.78
C GLY A 153 -8.81 -5.27 19.74
N LYS A 154 -9.86 -6.08 19.52
CA LYS A 154 -9.93 -7.45 20.02
C LYS A 154 -8.95 -8.20 19.15
N SER A 155 -7.68 -7.98 19.46
CA SER A 155 -6.64 -8.83 18.99
C SER A 155 -7.15 -10.24 19.18
N VAL A 156 -7.16 -11.00 18.09
CA VAL A 156 -7.17 -12.45 18.17
C VAL A 156 -5.79 -12.85 18.75
N TYR A 157 -5.47 -12.33 19.94
CA TYR A 157 -4.49 -12.93 20.83
C TYR A 157 -5.25 -14.10 21.41
N HIS A 158 -5.21 -15.20 20.66
CA HIS A 158 -5.16 -16.50 21.31
C HIS A 158 -4.08 -16.38 22.37
N ASP A 159 -4.49 -16.54 23.63
CA ASP A 159 -3.59 -16.69 24.74
C ASP A 159 -2.53 -17.73 24.34
N PRO A 160 -1.24 -17.36 24.24
CA PRO A 160 -0.19 -18.29 23.83
C PRO A 160 -0.06 -19.49 24.79
N LEU A 161 -0.73 -19.46 25.94
CA LEU A 161 -0.77 -20.54 26.92
C LEU A 161 -1.97 -21.48 26.75
N ASN A 162 -2.94 -21.16 25.89
CA ASN A 162 -4.11 -22.00 25.66
C ASN A 162 -3.86 -22.98 24.50
N VAL A 163 -3.13 -24.05 24.81
CA VAL A 163 -2.61 -25.06 23.87
C VAL A 163 -3.72 -25.92 23.22
N ASP A 164 -4.96 -25.84 23.71
CA ASP A 164 -6.07 -26.69 23.25
C ASP A 164 -6.81 -26.23 21.99
N GLN A 165 -6.41 -25.11 21.35
CA GLN A 165 -6.97 -24.68 20.05
C GLN A 165 -6.24 -25.28 18.85
N THR A 166 -6.09 -26.61 18.85
CA THR A 166 -5.48 -27.40 17.76
C THR A 166 -6.24 -27.35 16.42
N LYS A 167 -7.44 -26.76 16.38
CA LYS A 167 -8.01 -26.26 15.12
C LYS A 167 -7.32 -24.94 14.80
N ARG A 168 -6.20 -25.04 14.08
CA ARG A 168 -5.45 -23.92 13.49
C ARG A 168 -6.41 -23.00 12.73
N ASP A 169 -6.94 -22.00 13.41
CA ASP A 169 -7.50 -20.83 12.75
C ASP A 169 -6.37 -20.25 11.93
N SER A 170 -6.47 -20.41 10.61
CA SER A 170 -5.55 -19.78 9.67
C SER A 170 -5.50 -18.29 10.02
N ARG A 171 -4.33 -17.80 10.46
CA ARG A 171 -4.11 -16.38 10.80
C ARG A 171 -4.35 -15.46 9.58
N TRP A 172 -4.43 -16.04 8.38
CA TRP A 172 -4.82 -15.36 7.16
C TRP A 172 -6.32 -15.09 7.10
N MET A 173 -6.66 -13.88 6.68
CA MET A 173 -7.98 -13.44 6.28
C MET A 173 -7.98 -13.25 4.76
N PRO A 174 -8.45 -14.23 3.96
CA PRO A 174 -8.21 -14.28 2.51
C PRO A 174 -8.51 -13.00 1.74
N ILE A 175 -9.61 -12.33 2.07
CA ILE A 175 -10.07 -11.14 1.35
C ILE A 175 -9.34 -9.89 1.83
N PRO A 176 -9.34 -9.53 3.13
CA PRO A 176 -8.54 -8.41 3.62
C PRO A 176 -7.06 -8.51 3.25
N ASP A 177 -6.46 -9.70 3.35
CA ASP A 177 -5.04 -9.88 3.07
C ASP A 177 -4.72 -9.78 1.58
N ALA A 178 -5.59 -10.31 0.70
CA ALA A 178 -5.43 -10.12 -0.73
C ALA A 178 -5.55 -8.63 -1.12
N LEU A 179 -6.47 -7.88 -0.48
CA LEU A 179 -6.57 -6.44 -0.65
C LEU A 179 -5.33 -5.71 -0.14
N LEU A 180 -4.80 -6.05 1.04
CA LEU A 180 -3.60 -5.45 1.58
C LEU A 180 -2.37 -5.72 0.69
N LEU A 181 -2.23 -6.92 0.14
CA LEU A 181 -1.18 -7.26 -0.83
C LEU A 181 -1.32 -6.48 -2.13
N LEU A 182 -2.56 -6.29 -2.61
CA LEU A 182 -2.82 -5.43 -3.76
C LEU A 182 -2.36 -3.99 -3.49
N MET A 183 -2.77 -3.41 -2.35
CA MET A 183 -2.35 -2.08 -1.95
C MET A 183 -0.83 -1.98 -1.79
N TYR A 184 -0.20 -3.03 -1.25
CA TYR A 184 1.26 -3.09 -1.17
C TYR A 184 1.90 -3.00 -2.54
N SER A 185 1.45 -3.81 -3.52
CA SER A 185 2.04 -3.81 -4.86
C SER A 185 1.98 -2.44 -5.54
N ILE A 186 0.87 -1.71 -5.35
CA ILE A 186 0.69 -0.35 -5.85
C ILE A 186 1.68 0.59 -5.18
N ARG A 187 1.78 0.54 -3.85
CA ARG A 187 2.62 1.45 -3.05
C ARG A 187 4.12 1.17 -3.16
N SER A 188 4.50 -0.07 -3.39
CA SER A 188 5.89 -0.45 -3.66
C SER A 188 6.29 -0.24 -5.12
N GLY A 189 5.35 0.18 -5.98
CA GLY A 189 5.63 0.47 -7.38
C GLY A 189 5.85 -0.78 -8.23
N GLN A 190 5.36 -1.97 -7.83
CA GLN A 190 5.55 -3.25 -8.54
C GLN A 190 4.42 -3.62 -9.54
N PRO A 191 4.45 -3.20 -10.82
CA PRO A 191 3.37 -3.48 -11.77
C PRO A 191 3.22 -4.97 -12.09
N THR A 192 4.32 -5.73 -12.14
CA THR A 192 4.29 -7.18 -12.37
C THR A 192 3.57 -7.91 -11.23
N LEU A 193 3.82 -7.48 -9.99
CA LEU A 193 3.18 -8.04 -8.80
C LEU A 193 1.68 -7.69 -8.80
N LEU A 194 1.34 -6.44 -9.11
CA LEU A 194 -0.05 -5.99 -9.26
C LEU A 194 -0.80 -6.82 -10.32
N ALA A 195 -0.20 -7.01 -11.50
CA ALA A 195 -0.80 -7.78 -12.60
C ALA A 195 -1.07 -9.25 -12.25
N ARG A 196 -0.32 -9.80 -11.28
CA ARG A 196 -0.51 -11.16 -10.74
C ARG A 196 -1.60 -11.22 -9.67
N ILE A 197 -1.62 -10.27 -8.74
CA ILE A 197 -2.58 -10.25 -7.63
C ILE A 197 -3.98 -9.84 -8.10
N LEU A 198 -4.07 -8.84 -8.99
CA LEU A 198 -5.33 -8.22 -9.37
C LEU A 198 -6.38 -9.22 -9.92
N PRO A 199 -6.05 -10.15 -10.83
CA PRO A 199 -7.03 -11.15 -11.30
C PRO A 199 -7.62 -12.00 -10.17
N HIS A 200 -6.82 -12.33 -9.15
CA HIS A 200 -7.31 -13.07 -8.00
C HIS A 200 -8.28 -12.22 -7.17
N VAL A 201 -7.94 -10.95 -6.91
CA VAL A 201 -8.82 -10.03 -6.17
C VAL A 201 -10.13 -9.76 -6.92
N LEU A 202 -10.08 -9.57 -8.24
CA LEU A 202 -11.28 -9.37 -9.06
C LEU A 202 -12.20 -10.59 -9.08
N ARG A 203 -11.67 -11.80 -8.86
CA ARG A 203 -12.50 -12.99 -8.65
C ARG A 203 -13.18 -12.99 -7.28
N LEU A 204 -12.58 -12.34 -6.27
CA LEU A 204 -13.13 -12.26 -4.92
C LEU A 204 -14.21 -11.18 -4.77
N ILE A 205 -14.10 -10.11 -5.54
CA ILE A 205 -14.92 -8.91 -5.43
C ILE A 205 -15.84 -8.82 -6.65
N PRO A 206 -17.16 -9.02 -6.50
CA PRO A 206 -18.13 -8.79 -7.57
C PRO A 206 -17.97 -7.39 -8.18
N LYS A 207 -18.07 -7.27 -9.51
CA LYS A 207 -17.84 -6.00 -10.23
C LYS A 207 -18.77 -4.87 -9.79
N ASP A 208 -19.98 -5.21 -9.35
CA ASP A 208 -21.01 -4.29 -8.85
C ASP A 208 -20.81 -3.90 -7.37
N THR A 209 -19.78 -4.45 -6.70
CA THR A 209 -19.49 -4.12 -5.31
C THR A 209 -19.10 -2.66 -5.19
N SER A 210 -19.96 -1.91 -4.50
CA SER A 210 -19.75 -0.50 -4.19
C SER A 210 -19.83 -0.33 -2.68
N LEU A 211 -18.75 0.19 -2.10
CA LEU A 211 -18.61 0.39 -0.66
C LEU A 211 -18.29 1.83 -0.36
N SER A 212 -18.58 2.26 0.87
CA SER A 212 -18.16 3.57 1.35
C SER A 212 -16.65 3.76 1.14
N SER A 213 -16.27 4.92 0.61
CA SER A 213 -14.88 5.35 0.48
C SER A 213 -14.08 5.22 1.77
N ARG A 214 -14.75 5.44 2.90
CA ARG A 214 -14.21 5.22 4.24
C ARG A 214 -13.76 3.77 4.43
N ILE A 215 -14.59 2.80 4.05
CA ILE A 215 -14.27 1.38 4.16
C ILE A 215 -13.07 1.05 3.26
N TRP A 216 -13.06 1.49 2.00
CA TRP A 216 -11.93 1.28 1.11
C TRP A 216 -10.62 1.86 1.67
N SER A 217 -10.69 3.06 2.27
CA SER A 217 -9.51 3.71 2.86
C SER A 217 -8.87 2.91 4.00
N HIS A 218 -9.62 2.04 4.69
CA HIS A 218 -9.05 1.21 5.75
C HIS A 218 -8.06 0.14 5.25
N TYR A 219 -8.18 -0.27 3.99
CA TYR A 219 -7.28 -1.23 3.36
C TYR A 219 -5.99 -0.57 2.85
N LEU A 220 -5.90 0.76 2.87
CA LEU A 220 -4.67 1.46 2.55
C LEU A 220 -3.60 1.21 3.63
N LEU A 221 -2.39 0.95 3.16
CA LEU A 221 -1.21 0.71 4.00
C LEU A 221 -0.54 2.00 4.50
N ASP A 222 -1.07 3.18 4.19
CA ASP A 222 -0.42 4.45 4.55
C ASP A 222 -1.38 5.43 5.26
N ASN A 223 -0.80 6.60 5.58
CA ASN A 223 -1.46 7.65 6.34
C ASN A 223 -2.32 8.58 5.48
N ARG A 224 -2.39 8.35 4.17
CA ARG A 224 -3.21 9.14 3.23
C ARG A 224 -4.68 8.77 3.30
N ARG A 225 -5.11 7.97 4.29
CA ARG A 225 -6.54 7.76 4.58
C ARG A 225 -7.31 9.07 4.61
N LYS A 226 -6.76 10.13 5.21
CA LYS A 226 -7.38 11.46 5.22
C LYS A 226 -7.44 12.11 3.84
N VAL A 227 -6.40 11.95 3.02
CA VAL A 227 -6.35 12.49 1.66
C VAL A 227 -7.32 11.74 0.77
N VAL A 228 -7.31 10.41 0.78
CA VAL A 228 -8.26 9.60 0.00
C VAL A 228 -9.68 9.79 0.50
N TYR A 229 -9.90 9.85 1.81
CA TYR A 229 -11.20 10.17 2.38
C TYR A 229 -11.66 11.57 1.94
N SER A 230 -10.84 12.61 2.12
CA SER A 230 -11.21 13.96 1.69
C SER A 230 -11.45 14.02 0.19
N LEU A 231 -10.59 13.40 -0.61
CA LEU A 231 -10.75 13.31 -2.06
C LEU A 231 -12.11 12.71 -2.40
N VAL A 232 -12.51 11.60 -1.78
CA VAL A 232 -13.78 10.95 -2.12
C VAL A 232 -15.00 11.62 -1.49
N THR A 233 -14.91 12.20 -0.29
CA THR A 233 -16.02 12.97 0.29
C THR A 233 -16.25 14.29 -0.42
N ASP A 234 -15.18 14.95 -0.88
CA ASP A 234 -15.27 16.21 -1.62
C ASP A 234 -15.78 15.98 -3.06
N LEU A 235 -15.65 14.75 -3.59
CA LEU A 235 -16.18 14.32 -4.89
C LEU A 235 -17.69 14.11 -4.90
N ASP A 236 -18.30 13.80 -3.74
CA ASP A 236 -19.71 13.45 -3.66
C ASP A 236 -20.47 14.39 -2.71
N ALA A 237 -20.61 15.65 -3.14
CA ALA A 237 -21.54 16.59 -2.52
C ALA A 237 -23.02 16.10 -2.60
N SER A 238 -23.29 15.05 -3.37
CA SER A 238 -24.62 14.44 -3.61
C SER A 238 -24.98 13.25 -2.71
N GLN A 239 -24.23 12.99 -1.62
CA GLN A 239 -24.49 11.96 -0.61
C GLN A 239 -24.22 10.48 -0.99
N GLN A 240 -23.69 10.15 -2.18
CA GLN A 240 -23.34 8.76 -2.49
C GLN A 240 -21.88 8.44 -2.13
N ASP A 241 -21.59 8.34 -0.83
CA ASP A 241 -20.28 7.90 -0.29
C ASP A 241 -19.74 6.56 -0.85
N SER A 242 -20.50 5.84 -1.67
CA SER A 242 -20.17 4.55 -2.27
C SER A 242 -19.35 4.69 -3.56
N LEU A 243 -18.20 4.01 -3.58
CA LEU A 243 -17.34 3.89 -4.75
C LEU A 243 -17.21 2.40 -5.14
N SER A 244 -17.30 2.10 -6.44
CA SER A 244 -17.01 0.76 -6.92
C SER A 244 -15.55 0.40 -6.71
N PHE A 245 -15.24 -0.89 -6.54
CA PHE A 245 -13.85 -1.33 -6.37
C PHE A 245 -12.95 -0.92 -7.54
N SER A 246 -13.44 -1.04 -8.77
CA SER A 246 -12.73 -0.63 -9.99
C SER A 246 -12.34 0.85 -9.94
N MET A 247 -13.31 1.72 -9.62
CA MET A 247 -13.08 3.16 -9.56
C MET A 247 -12.10 3.52 -8.44
N PHE A 248 -12.28 2.92 -7.26
CA PHE A 248 -11.32 3.08 -6.16
C PHE A 248 -9.89 2.71 -6.57
N LEU A 249 -9.71 1.64 -7.34
CA LEU A 249 -8.40 1.21 -7.80
C LEU A 249 -7.77 2.16 -8.81
N TYR A 250 -8.54 2.64 -9.80
CA TYR A 250 -8.06 3.67 -10.73
C TYR A 250 -7.67 4.95 -9.99
N TRP A 251 -8.49 5.39 -9.05
CA TRP A 251 -8.21 6.54 -8.20
C TRP A 251 -6.89 6.40 -7.47
N LEU A 252 -6.72 5.27 -6.77
CA LEU A 252 -5.52 5.01 -6.01
C LEU A 252 -4.28 5.03 -6.90
N VAL A 253 -4.32 4.34 -8.04
CA VAL A 253 -3.17 4.24 -8.95
C VAL A 253 -2.88 5.57 -9.66
N ALA A 254 -3.89 6.37 -9.97
CA ALA A 254 -3.70 7.72 -10.52
C ALA A 254 -2.96 8.63 -9.54
N ILE A 255 -3.28 8.56 -8.24
CA ILE A 255 -2.59 9.30 -7.17
C ILE A 255 -1.12 8.88 -7.05
N GLU A 256 -0.77 7.65 -7.44
CA GLU A 256 0.63 7.20 -7.47
C GLU A 256 1.43 7.76 -8.63
N TRP A 257 0.81 8.43 -9.60
CA TRP A 257 1.46 8.96 -10.79
C TRP A 257 2.36 7.90 -11.47
N SER A 258 1.85 6.67 -11.64
CA SER A 258 2.60 5.58 -12.27
C SER A 258 1.85 5.05 -13.49
N ALA A 259 2.33 5.42 -14.69
CA ALA A 259 1.76 4.93 -15.95
C ALA A 259 1.84 3.40 -16.09
N PRO A 260 2.94 2.70 -15.69
CA PRO A 260 2.97 1.24 -15.70
C PRO A 260 1.90 0.59 -14.82
N MET A 261 1.59 1.20 -13.67
CA MET A 261 0.52 0.71 -12.80
C MET A 261 -0.86 0.92 -13.41
N LEU A 262 -1.10 2.10 -14.01
CA LEU A 262 -2.36 2.37 -14.71
C LEU A 262 -2.56 1.37 -15.84
N ALA A 263 -1.53 1.09 -16.62
CA ALA A 263 -1.58 0.08 -17.68
C ALA A 263 -1.90 -1.32 -17.14
N ALA A 264 -1.29 -1.70 -16.01
CA ALA A 264 -1.58 -2.98 -15.37
C ALA A 264 -3.05 -3.09 -14.92
N VAL A 265 -3.60 -2.03 -14.31
CA VAL A 265 -5.02 -1.98 -13.91
C VAL A 265 -5.96 -1.99 -15.12
N ASP A 266 -5.68 -1.13 -16.10
CA ASP A 266 -6.49 -0.96 -17.31
C ASP A 266 -6.58 -2.26 -18.12
N SER A 267 -5.46 -2.99 -18.24
CA SER A 267 -5.43 -4.29 -18.90
C SER A 267 -6.37 -5.34 -18.30
N LYS A 268 -6.82 -5.16 -17.05
CA LYS A 268 -7.70 -6.10 -16.34
C LYS A 268 -9.12 -5.58 -16.17
N LEU A 269 -9.29 -4.28 -15.99
CA LEU A 269 -10.60 -3.67 -15.77
C LEU A 269 -11.25 -3.19 -17.08
N GLY A 270 -10.49 -2.58 -17.99
CA GLY A 270 -11.02 -1.99 -19.23
C GLY A 270 -11.98 -0.81 -19.03
N GLU A 271 -12.17 -0.34 -17.79
CA GLU A 271 -13.10 0.74 -17.44
C GLU A 271 -12.47 2.15 -17.53
N ARG A 272 -11.34 2.31 -18.23
CA ARG A 272 -10.63 3.60 -18.35
C ARG A 272 -11.54 4.73 -18.83
N ALA A 273 -12.38 4.49 -19.83
CA ALA A 273 -13.27 5.54 -20.36
C ALA A 273 -14.27 6.06 -19.32
N LEU A 274 -14.85 5.16 -18.50
CA LEU A 274 -15.76 5.51 -17.42
C LEU A 274 -15.04 6.29 -16.32
N PHE A 275 -13.82 5.85 -15.96
CA PHE A 275 -12.98 6.58 -15.03
C PHE A 275 -12.68 7.99 -15.55
N LEU A 276 -12.28 8.15 -16.81
CA LEU A 276 -11.99 9.45 -17.41
C LEU A 276 -13.21 10.38 -17.45
N ASP A 277 -14.40 9.85 -17.74
CA ASP A 277 -15.63 10.64 -17.70
C ASP A 277 -15.90 11.17 -16.28
N MET A 278 -15.78 10.31 -15.27
CA MET A 278 -15.93 10.68 -13.86
C MET A 278 -14.86 11.67 -13.39
N PHE A 279 -13.61 11.45 -13.82
CA PHE A 279 -12.43 12.17 -13.38
C PHE A 279 -12.32 13.56 -14.00
N PHE A 280 -12.65 13.71 -15.28
CA PHE A 280 -12.58 14.99 -15.99
C PHE A 280 -13.94 15.68 -16.10
N ASN A 281 -14.98 15.02 -16.61
CA ASN A 281 -16.21 15.73 -17.01
C ASN A 281 -17.12 16.06 -15.83
N LYS A 282 -17.18 15.19 -14.83
CA LYS A 282 -18.08 15.39 -13.69
C LYS A 282 -17.45 16.23 -12.58
N ASN A 283 -16.14 16.46 -12.63
CA ASN A 283 -15.38 17.00 -11.51
C ASN A 283 -14.14 17.81 -11.95
N ASP A 284 -14.29 18.80 -12.83
CA ASP A 284 -13.17 19.66 -13.28
C ASP A 284 -12.39 20.29 -12.09
N GLY A 285 -13.11 20.71 -11.05
CA GLY A 285 -12.50 21.25 -9.83
C GLY A 285 -11.68 20.21 -9.05
N PHE A 286 -12.05 18.94 -9.14
CA PHE A 286 -11.34 17.88 -8.46
C PHE A 286 -10.00 17.56 -9.12
N PHE A 287 -9.92 17.51 -10.45
CA PHE A 287 -8.63 17.24 -11.10
C PHE A 287 -7.60 18.31 -10.70
N LEU A 288 -8.02 19.58 -10.70
CA LEU A 288 -7.23 20.69 -10.19
C LEU A 288 -6.92 20.54 -8.69
N PHE A 289 -7.88 20.08 -7.87
CA PHE A 289 -7.64 19.79 -6.46
C PHE A 289 -6.60 18.68 -6.26
N LEU A 290 -6.71 17.57 -6.98
CA LEU A 290 -5.75 16.48 -6.91
C LEU A 290 -4.36 16.96 -7.36
N LEU A 291 -4.29 17.69 -8.48
CA LEU A 291 -3.03 18.27 -8.93
C LEU A 291 -2.44 19.19 -7.86
N THR A 292 -3.22 20.09 -7.26
CA THR A 292 -2.71 21.03 -6.24
C THR A 292 -2.33 20.36 -4.93
N LYS A 293 -3.10 19.35 -4.48
CA LYS A 293 -2.81 18.59 -3.25
C LYS A 293 -1.67 17.62 -3.40
N THR A 294 -1.43 17.11 -4.62
CA THR A 294 -0.33 16.18 -4.90
C THR A 294 0.88 16.85 -5.54
N ALA A 295 0.80 18.09 -6.01
CA ALA A 295 1.90 18.83 -6.61
C ALA A 295 3.15 18.92 -5.73
N PRO A 296 3.03 19.18 -4.40
CA PRO A 296 4.19 19.16 -3.50
C PRO A 296 4.87 17.79 -3.40
N LEU A 297 4.21 16.73 -3.89
CA LEU A 297 4.64 15.34 -3.83
C LEU A 297 5.29 14.90 -5.15
N TRP A 298 5.28 15.76 -6.17
CA TRP A 298 5.86 15.48 -7.48
C TRP A 298 7.38 15.62 -7.42
N GLU A 299 8.05 14.57 -6.95
CA GLU A 299 9.51 14.49 -7.05
C GLU A 299 9.95 14.40 -8.53
N GLU A 300 9.07 13.90 -9.41
CA GLU A 300 9.36 13.68 -10.83
C GLU A 300 8.18 14.16 -11.73
N PRO A 301 8.19 15.41 -12.22
CA PRO A 301 7.13 15.94 -13.08
C PRO A 301 6.85 15.11 -14.35
N ARG A 302 7.88 14.41 -14.85
CA ARG A 302 7.76 13.52 -16.03
C ARG A 302 6.71 12.42 -15.81
N ARG A 303 6.64 11.85 -14.61
CA ARG A 303 5.65 10.82 -14.27
C ARG A 303 4.22 11.31 -14.35
N VAL A 304 3.99 12.54 -13.90
CA VAL A 304 2.68 13.21 -13.97
C VAL A 304 2.27 13.39 -15.43
N VAL A 305 3.20 13.86 -16.27
CA VAL A 305 2.98 13.99 -17.72
C VAL A 305 2.69 12.65 -18.38
N GLU A 306 3.40 11.58 -18.02
CA GLU A 306 3.16 10.24 -18.55
C GLU A 306 1.79 9.69 -18.16
N VAL A 307 1.38 9.85 -16.91
CA VAL A 307 0.03 9.48 -16.45
C VAL A 307 -1.03 10.27 -17.18
N ILE A 308 -0.85 11.57 -17.30
CA ILE A 308 -1.80 12.43 -18.01
C ILE A 308 -1.88 12.02 -19.47
N ARG A 309 -0.75 11.78 -20.14
CA ARG A 309 -0.71 11.29 -21.52
C ARG A 309 -1.43 9.94 -21.65
N TYR A 310 -1.22 9.03 -20.70
CA TYR A 310 -1.90 7.73 -20.67
C TYR A 310 -3.42 7.90 -20.57
N LEU A 311 -3.88 8.77 -19.65
CA LEU A 311 -5.29 9.10 -19.46
C LEU A 311 -5.89 9.87 -20.64
N GLN A 312 -5.07 10.51 -21.48
CA GLN A 312 -5.50 11.39 -22.57
C GLN A 312 -5.52 10.78 -23.97
N LEU A 313 -5.23 9.49 -24.12
CA LEU A 313 -5.38 8.78 -25.39
C LEU A 313 -6.85 8.86 -25.87
N GLY A 314 -7.23 9.99 -26.51
CA GLY A 314 -8.58 10.29 -27.01
C GLY A 314 -9.12 11.73 -26.83
N ARG A 315 -8.49 12.66 -26.08
CA ARG A 315 -9.01 14.04 -25.86
C ARG A 315 -8.00 15.16 -26.16
N LYS A 316 -8.48 16.37 -26.45
CA LYS A 316 -7.66 17.53 -26.85
C LYS A 316 -6.66 17.92 -25.72
N PRO A 317 -5.35 17.95 -25.97
CA PRO A 317 -4.30 18.10 -24.95
C PRO A 317 -4.21 19.50 -24.31
N MET A 318 -4.77 20.53 -24.94
CA MET A 318 -4.58 21.94 -24.56
C MET A 318 -5.07 22.31 -23.15
N VAL A 319 -6.25 21.85 -22.73
CA VAL A 319 -6.85 22.26 -21.43
C VAL A 319 -6.03 21.73 -20.26
N VAL A 320 -5.49 20.53 -20.39
CA VAL A 320 -4.71 19.91 -19.32
C VAL A 320 -3.25 20.38 -19.33
N ILE A 321 -2.68 20.70 -20.49
CA ILE A 321 -1.39 21.40 -20.53
C ILE A 321 -1.51 22.73 -19.80
N ALA A 322 -2.60 23.49 -20.00
CA ALA A 322 -2.85 24.71 -19.26
C ALA A 322 -3.01 24.46 -17.75
N ALA A 323 -3.76 23.43 -17.34
CA ALA A 323 -3.91 23.05 -15.93
C ALA A 323 -2.60 22.57 -15.28
N LEU A 324 -1.75 21.85 -16.02
CA LEU A 324 -0.43 21.41 -15.58
C LEU A 324 0.53 22.58 -15.44
N MET A 325 0.55 23.48 -16.43
CA MET A 325 1.34 24.72 -16.39
C MET A 325 0.92 25.58 -15.21
N LEU A 326 -0.39 25.67 -14.95
CA LEU A 326 -0.94 26.38 -13.79
C LEU A 326 -0.55 25.69 -12.47
N GLY A 327 -0.67 24.36 -12.38
CA GLY A 327 -0.28 23.59 -11.20
C GLY A 327 1.22 23.71 -10.89
N LEU A 328 2.07 23.62 -11.91
CA LEU A 328 3.52 23.83 -11.82
C LEU A 328 3.85 25.27 -11.39
N PHE A 329 3.17 26.26 -11.99
CA PHE A 329 3.31 27.66 -11.62
C PHE A 329 2.95 27.89 -10.15
N VAL A 330 1.78 27.41 -9.71
CA VAL A 330 1.31 27.52 -8.32
C VAL A 330 2.29 26.83 -7.36
N SER A 331 2.76 25.63 -7.70
CA SER A 331 3.73 24.92 -6.86
C SER A 331 5.05 25.69 -6.75
N THR A 332 5.56 26.22 -7.85
CA THR A 332 6.81 27.02 -7.88
C THR A 332 6.67 28.28 -7.02
N VAL A 333 5.55 28.99 -7.15
CA VAL A 333 5.25 30.20 -6.38
C VAL A 333 5.14 29.89 -4.89
N LEU A 334 4.43 28.82 -4.50
CA LEU A 334 4.30 28.43 -3.09
C LEU A 334 5.63 28.02 -2.47
N THR A 335 6.47 27.29 -3.22
CA THR A 335 7.83 26.93 -2.77
C THR A 335 8.68 28.19 -2.56
N LEU A 336 8.62 29.15 -3.50
CA LEU A 336 9.36 30.41 -3.40
C LEU A 336 8.93 31.22 -2.16
N ILE A 337 7.62 31.34 -1.92
CA ILE A 337 7.07 32.01 -0.73
C ILE A 337 7.57 31.33 0.55
N GLY A 338 7.53 30.00 0.60
CA GLY A 338 8.02 29.23 1.75
C GLY A 338 9.51 29.48 2.04
N VAL A 339 10.36 29.53 1.00
CA VAL A 339 11.79 29.84 1.13
C VAL A 339 12.01 31.25 1.64
N VAL A 340 11.28 32.24 1.11
CA VAL A 340 11.37 33.64 1.56
C VAL A 340 10.97 33.76 3.04
N LEU A 341 9.86 33.16 3.44
CA LEU A 341 9.40 33.18 4.84
C LEU A 341 10.40 32.51 5.79
N ALA A 342 11.00 31.39 5.40
CA ALA A 342 12.02 30.72 6.19
C ALA A 342 13.28 31.57 6.34
N ALA A 343 13.73 32.25 5.27
CA ALA A 343 14.87 33.15 5.32
C ALA A 343 14.61 34.37 6.22
N VAL A 344 13.41 34.94 6.16
CA VAL A 344 12.98 36.04 7.06
C VAL A 344 12.97 35.57 8.51
N ALA A 345 12.38 34.40 8.81
CA ALA A 345 12.35 33.86 10.16
C ALA A 345 13.76 33.61 10.72
N ALA A 346 14.66 33.06 9.91
CA ALA A 346 16.06 32.83 10.30
C ALA A 346 16.82 34.15 10.56
N ARG A 347 16.50 35.22 9.82
CA ARG A 347 17.07 36.56 10.04
C ARG A 347 16.54 37.19 11.33
N VAL A 348 15.23 37.10 11.58
CA VAL A 348 14.60 37.61 12.81
C VAL A 348 15.14 36.88 14.04
N SER A 349 15.33 35.56 13.96
CA SER A 349 15.92 34.78 15.05
C SER A 349 17.34 35.24 15.37
N ARG A 350 18.18 35.50 14.35
CA ARG A 350 19.55 36.00 14.56
C ARG A 350 19.59 37.38 15.22
N LEU A 351 18.66 38.27 14.87
CA LEU A 351 18.55 39.60 15.47
C LEU A 351 18.02 39.60 16.91
N ARG A 352 17.43 38.50 17.38
CA ARG A 352 16.97 38.36 18.78
C ARG A 352 18.02 37.77 19.71
N THR A 353 19.01 37.07 19.16
CA THR A 353 20.02 36.33 19.93
C THR A 353 21.38 37.02 20.01
N GLY A 354 21.55 38.16 19.32
CA GLY A 354 22.71 39.05 19.45
C GLY A 354 22.21 40.41 19.89
#